data_AF-A0A0L6VD95-F1
#
_entry.id   AF-A0A0L6VD95-F1
#
_cell.length_a   1.000
_cell.length_b   1.000
_cell.length_c   1.000
_cell.angle_alpha   90.00
_cell.angle_beta   90.00
_cell.angle_gamma   90.00
#
_symmetry.space_group_name_H-M   'P 1'
#
loop_
_entity.id
_entity.type
_entity.pdbx_description
1 polymer ?
#
loop_
_entity_poly.entity_id
_entity_poly.type
_entity_poly.pdbx_seq_one_letter_code
_entity_poly.pdbx_strand_id
1 'polypeptide(L)'
;MSSVVSQKTKILLTPNNYVTWLIPMEAKLHKIRALDIVTGKNLPPSNEKGDDKSNYVKLNKDAYTEIFYCLDTEVINYISETMSSSDRFNGYILWQLLKNKYTGTGLTARSVALDLFLNIKFTSVNKFIINMRSPNQKLALASVHLDEQVKTLLMLKKLPSNYVIQNELNMPNTSLDSTCSSEQITLYTPSNSQLNPNSKFSLLVCPHCKKPGHRPHNCWVKYPDKAPNTESAHLTVQDNYNQLTKGHFTRALNTTPPQTT
;
A
#
# COMPACT_ATOMS: atom_id res chain seq x y z
N MET A 1 -6.51 -44.83 -7.86
CA MET A 1 -7.23 -43.54 -7.78
C MET A 1 -6.51 -42.67 -6.77
N SER A 2 -5.84 -41.60 -7.22
CA SER A 2 -5.08 -40.71 -6.34
C SER A 2 -6.05 -39.74 -5.66
N SER A 3 -6.34 -39.97 -4.38
CA SER A 3 -7.06 -39.03 -3.53
C SER A 3 -6.18 -37.80 -3.33
N VAL A 4 -6.46 -36.74 -4.08
CA VAL A 4 -5.90 -35.41 -3.80
C VAL A 4 -6.51 -34.95 -2.48
N VAL A 5 -5.82 -35.26 -1.37
CA VAL A 5 -6.13 -34.71 -0.06
C VAL A 5 -5.83 -33.22 -0.15
N SER A 6 -6.86 -32.44 -0.43
CA SER A 6 -6.79 -30.98 -0.39
C SER A 6 -6.50 -30.59 1.06
N GLN A 7 -5.22 -30.37 1.40
CA GLN A 7 -4.83 -29.86 2.71
C GLN A 7 -5.49 -28.49 2.91
N LYS A 8 -6.64 -28.48 3.59
CA LYS A 8 -7.31 -27.24 4.01
C LYS A 8 -6.48 -26.65 5.15
N THR A 9 -5.72 -25.62 4.84
CA THR A 9 -4.99 -24.83 5.83
C THR A 9 -5.99 -24.14 6.76
N LYS A 10 -5.90 -24.44 8.06
CA LYS A 10 -6.63 -23.72 9.11
C LYS A 10 -5.91 -22.40 9.39
N ILE A 11 -6.67 -21.31 9.54
CA ILE A 11 -6.12 -19.98 9.78
C ILE A 11 -6.65 -19.38 11.08
N LEU A 12 -5.74 -18.83 11.88
CA LEU A 12 -6.09 -17.98 12.99
C LEU A 12 -6.46 -16.59 12.43
N LEU A 13 -7.74 -16.23 12.49
CA LEU A 13 -8.19 -14.92 12.03
C LEU A 13 -7.81 -13.84 13.05
N THR A 14 -7.20 -12.79 12.53
CA THR A 14 -6.83 -11.57 13.25
C THR A 14 -7.28 -10.37 12.40
N PRO A 15 -7.45 -9.19 13.01
CA PRO A 15 -7.78 -7.98 12.24
C PRO A 15 -6.76 -7.67 11.13
N ASN A 16 -5.49 -8.08 11.29
CA ASN A 16 -4.41 -7.81 10.34
C ASN A 16 -4.39 -8.76 9.14
N ASN A 17 -4.92 -9.98 9.27
CA ASN A 17 -4.92 -10.97 8.18
C ASN A 17 -6.32 -11.23 7.60
N TYR A 18 -7.37 -10.66 8.19
CA TYR A 18 -8.75 -10.89 7.77
C TYR A 18 -8.99 -10.49 6.31
N VAL A 19 -8.46 -9.33 5.86
CA VAL A 19 -8.59 -8.89 4.47
C VAL A 19 -7.91 -9.87 3.49
N THR A 20 -6.73 -10.36 3.85
CA THR A 20 -6.00 -11.36 3.05
C THR A 20 -6.69 -12.72 3.02
N TRP A 21 -7.39 -13.10 4.09
CA TRP A 21 -8.22 -14.30 4.14
C TRP A 21 -9.56 -14.14 3.40
N LEU A 22 -10.13 -12.93 3.40
CA LEU A 22 -11.44 -12.65 2.85
C LEU A 22 -11.50 -12.99 1.36
N ILE A 23 -10.55 -12.49 0.57
CA ILE A 23 -10.50 -12.67 -0.90
C ILE A 23 -10.53 -14.16 -1.31
N PRO A 24 -9.63 -15.05 -0.82
CA PRO A 24 -9.67 -16.46 -1.19
C PRO A 24 -10.92 -17.16 -0.64
N MET A 25 -11.48 -16.72 0.48
CA MET A 25 -12.75 -17.28 0.99
C MET A 25 -13.94 -16.89 0.12
N GLU A 26 -14.03 -15.62 -0.31
CA GLU A 26 -15.05 -15.16 -1.25
C GLU A 26 -15.01 -15.96 -2.56
N ALA A 27 -13.81 -16.25 -3.08
CA ALA A 27 -13.64 -17.10 -4.26
C ALA A 27 -14.17 -18.54 -4.05
N LYS A 28 -13.92 -19.14 -2.87
CA LYS A 28 -14.46 -20.46 -2.52
C LYS A 28 -15.98 -20.44 -2.44
N LEU A 29 -16.56 -19.42 -1.81
CA LEU A 29 -18.00 -19.27 -1.66
C LEU A 29 -18.69 -18.96 -2.99
N HIS A 30 -18.04 -18.20 -3.87
CA HIS A 30 -18.52 -17.95 -5.23
C HIS A 30 -18.55 -19.25 -6.04
N LYS A 31 -17.52 -20.09 -5.92
CA LYS A 31 -17.47 -21.41 -6.58
C LYS A 31 -18.65 -22.30 -6.22
N ILE A 32 -19.13 -22.23 -4.98
CA ILE A 32 -20.31 -22.99 -4.51
C ILE A 32 -21.62 -22.20 -4.64
N ARG A 33 -21.61 -21.02 -5.27
CA ARG A 33 -22.79 -20.12 -5.43
C ARG A 33 -23.45 -19.68 -4.12
N ALA A 34 -22.68 -19.62 -3.03
CA ALA A 34 -23.18 -19.23 -1.72
C ALA A 34 -22.70 -17.84 -1.25
N LEU A 35 -21.86 -17.15 -2.05
CA LEU A 35 -21.35 -15.82 -1.72
C LEU A 35 -22.47 -14.79 -1.52
N ASP A 36 -23.45 -14.77 -2.41
CA ASP A 36 -24.55 -13.81 -2.34
C ASP A 36 -25.48 -14.07 -1.15
N ILE A 37 -25.53 -15.31 -0.65
CA ILE A 37 -26.27 -15.68 0.57
C ILE A 37 -25.56 -15.09 1.78
N VAL A 38 -24.26 -15.37 1.97
CA VAL A 38 -23.55 -14.93 3.17
C VAL A 38 -23.34 -13.41 3.24
N THR A 39 -23.29 -12.75 2.09
CA THR A 39 -23.22 -11.29 2.00
C THR A 39 -24.57 -10.61 2.18
N GLY A 40 -25.67 -11.37 2.21
CA GLY A 40 -27.02 -10.85 2.39
C GLY A 40 -27.64 -10.23 1.15
N LYS A 41 -27.04 -10.42 -0.04
CA LYS A 41 -27.63 -10.01 -1.32
C LYS A 41 -28.84 -10.88 -1.66
N ASN A 42 -28.75 -12.18 -1.37
CA ASN A 42 -29.85 -13.12 -1.44
C ASN A 42 -30.38 -13.34 -0.04
N LEU A 43 -31.52 -12.72 0.26
CA LEU A 43 -32.25 -12.90 1.50
C LEU A 43 -32.94 -14.27 1.51
N PRO A 44 -33.26 -14.82 2.71
CA PRO A 44 -34.07 -16.03 2.82
C PRO A 44 -35.37 -15.87 2.02
N PRO A 45 -35.74 -16.83 1.15
CA PRO A 45 -36.96 -16.71 0.37
C PRO A 45 -38.18 -16.64 1.29
N SER A 46 -39.02 -15.62 1.07
CA SER A 46 -40.22 -15.35 1.87
C SER A 46 -41.42 -16.23 1.49
N ASN A 47 -41.35 -16.89 0.33
CA ASN A 47 -42.42 -17.61 -0.33
C ASN A 47 -42.14 -19.12 -0.36
N GLU A 48 -43.17 -19.91 -0.06
CA GLU A 48 -43.14 -21.35 0.21
C GLU A 48 -42.92 -22.24 -1.02
N LYS A 49 -42.20 -21.78 -2.06
CA LYS A 49 -41.73 -22.71 -3.09
C LYS A 49 -40.67 -23.61 -2.43
N GLY A 50 -41.04 -24.86 -2.16
CA GLY A 50 -40.21 -25.82 -1.42
C GLY A 50 -38.79 -25.95 -1.97
N ASP A 51 -38.64 -25.91 -3.29
CA ASP A 51 -37.35 -26.06 -3.97
C ASP A 51 -36.41 -24.86 -3.76
N ASP A 52 -36.92 -23.62 -3.83
CA ASP A 52 -36.11 -22.40 -3.65
C ASP A 52 -35.64 -22.27 -2.19
N LYS A 53 -36.52 -22.57 -1.22
CA LYS A 53 -36.18 -22.60 0.20
C LYS A 53 -35.18 -23.71 0.52
N SER A 54 -35.39 -24.91 -0.03
CA SER A 54 -34.48 -26.04 0.14
C SER A 54 -33.09 -25.73 -0.41
N ASN A 55 -33.01 -25.15 -1.60
CA ASN A 55 -31.75 -24.75 -2.21
C ASN A 55 -31.02 -23.66 -1.40
N TYR A 56 -31.75 -22.64 -0.93
CA TYR A 56 -31.18 -21.62 -0.04
C TYR A 56 -30.59 -22.23 1.24
N VAL A 57 -31.35 -23.09 1.92
CA VAL A 57 -30.91 -23.74 3.16
C VAL A 57 -29.67 -24.59 2.93
N LYS A 58 -29.63 -25.33 1.82
CA LYS A 58 -28.48 -26.15 1.44
C LYS A 58 -27.24 -25.30 1.21
N LEU A 59 -27.33 -24.28 0.35
CA LEU A 59 -26.21 -23.39 0.04
C LEU A 59 -25.71 -22.63 1.27
N ASN A 60 -26.62 -22.19 2.15
CA ASN A 60 -26.27 -21.54 3.41
C ASN A 60 -25.48 -22.47 4.35
N LYS A 61 -25.87 -23.75 4.42
CA LYS A 61 -25.17 -24.78 5.21
C LYS A 61 -23.84 -25.17 4.59
N ASP A 62 -23.76 -25.24 3.26
CA ASP A 62 -22.51 -25.50 2.53
C ASP A 62 -21.52 -24.35 2.76
N ALA A 63 -21.98 -23.10 2.75
CA ALA A 63 -21.16 -21.93 3.10
C ALA A 63 -20.63 -21.99 4.53
N TYR A 64 -21.50 -22.30 5.51
CA TYR A 64 -21.07 -22.48 6.90
C TYR A 64 -19.92 -23.48 6.99
N THR A 65 -20.10 -24.63 6.34
CA THR A 65 -19.15 -25.73 6.37
C THR A 65 -17.81 -25.34 5.74
N GLU A 66 -17.84 -24.67 4.58
CA GLU A 66 -16.62 -24.24 3.89
C GLU A 66 -15.83 -23.19 4.69
N ILE A 67 -16.53 -22.24 5.32
CA ILE A 67 -15.92 -21.23 6.20
C ILE A 67 -15.34 -21.91 7.44
N PHE A 68 -16.15 -22.67 8.17
CA PHE A 68 -15.80 -23.28 9.46
C PHE A 68 -14.56 -24.18 9.36
N TYR A 69 -14.43 -24.96 8.28
CA TYR A 69 -13.26 -25.84 8.09
C TYR A 69 -11.94 -25.10 7.86
N CYS A 70 -11.98 -23.82 7.50
CA CYS A 70 -10.78 -23.03 7.30
C CYS A 70 -10.36 -22.25 8.57
N LEU A 71 -11.10 -22.38 9.67
CA LEU A 71 -10.84 -21.65 10.91
C LEU A 71 -9.97 -22.45 11.88
N ASP A 72 -9.13 -21.73 12.61
CA ASP A 72 -8.39 -22.26 13.75
C ASP A 72 -9.27 -22.45 15.00
N THR A 73 -8.83 -23.31 15.91
CA THR A 73 -9.48 -23.64 17.19
C THR A 73 -9.84 -22.41 18.01
N GLU A 74 -9.00 -21.38 18.08
CA GLU A 74 -9.31 -20.17 18.86
C GLU A 74 -10.54 -19.43 18.30
N VAL A 75 -10.65 -19.34 16.97
CA VAL A 75 -11.79 -18.71 16.31
C VAL A 75 -13.05 -19.56 16.51
N ILE A 76 -12.91 -20.89 16.49
CA ILE A 76 -14.01 -21.84 16.73
C ILE A 76 -14.54 -21.72 18.17
N ASN A 77 -13.66 -21.58 19.16
CA ASN A 77 -14.07 -21.37 20.55
C ASN A 77 -14.87 -20.08 20.69
N TYR A 78 -14.40 -18.99 20.10
CA TYR A 78 -15.13 -17.72 20.07
C TYR A 78 -16.52 -17.84 19.42
N ILE A 79 -16.61 -18.54 18.28
CA ILE A 79 -17.89 -18.79 17.60
C ILE A 79 -18.82 -19.58 18.53
N SER A 80 -18.29 -20.58 19.24
CA SER A 80 -19.06 -21.44 20.14
C SER A 80 -19.60 -20.70 21.35
N GLU A 81 -18.88 -19.67 21.83
CA GLU A 81 -19.32 -18.79 22.91
C GLU A 81 -20.33 -17.73 22.45
N THR A 82 -20.22 -17.27 21.20
CA THR A 82 -21.00 -16.11 20.71
C THR A 82 -22.29 -16.51 19.99
N MET A 83 -22.31 -17.66 19.31
CA MET A 83 -23.47 -18.11 18.54
C MET A 83 -24.43 -18.93 19.39
N SER A 84 -25.73 -18.67 19.23
CA SER A 84 -26.77 -19.50 19.82
C SER A 84 -26.83 -20.88 19.14
N SER A 85 -27.37 -21.88 19.83
CA SER A 85 -27.54 -23.23 19.26
C SER A 85 -28.42 -23.24 17.99
N SER A 86 -29.40 -22.33 17.90
CA SER A 86 -30.28 -22.17 16.73
C SER A 86 -29.58 -21.56 15.52
N ASP A 87 -28.50 -20.82 15.72
CA ASP A 87 -27.74 -20.19 14.63
C ASP A 87 -26.64 -21.10 14.08
N ARG A 88 -26.37 -22.25 14.73
CA ARG A 88 -25.38 -23.22 14.24
C ARG A 88 -25.76 -23.69 12.83
N PHE A 89 -24.74 -23.89 12.00
CA PHE A 89 -24.90 -24.25 10.58
C PHE A 89 -25.51 -23.16 9.69
N ASN A 90 -25.59 -21.91 10.18
CA ASN A 90 -26.01 -20.77 9.40
C ASN A 90 -24.78 -20.00 8.85
N GLY A 91 -24.48 -20.16 7.57
CA GLY A 91 -23.32 -19.54 6.92
C GLY A 91 -23.37 -18.02 6.92
N TYR A 92 -24.56 -17.45 6.74
CA TYR A 92 -24.79 -16.00 6.82
C TYR A 92 -24.43 -15.45 8.21
N ILE A 93 -24.98 -16.02 9.29
CA ILE A 93 -24.69 -15.53 10.65
C ILE A 93 -23.21 -15.65 10.98
N LEU A 94 -22.59 -16.79 10.64
CA LEU A 94 -21.15 -17.00 10.83
C LEU A 94 -20.32 -15.94 10.09
N TRP A 95 -20.67 -15.66 8.82
CA TRP A 95 -19.97 -14.65 8.02
C TRP A 95 -20.08 -13.26 8.63
N GLN A 96 -21.28 -12.84 9.03
CA GLN A 96 -21.49 -11.53 9.66
C GLN A 96 -20.75 -11.43 11.01
N LEU A 97 -20.75 -12.49 11.81
CA LEU A 97 -20.03 -12.55 13.07
C LEU A 97 -18.52 -12.33 12.87
N LEU A 98 -17.91 -13.08 11.94
CA LEU A 98 -16.48 -12.94 11.62
C LEU A 98 -16.17 -11.55 11.05
N LYS A 99 -17.01 -11.05 10.15
CA LYS A 99 -16.86 -9.72 9.57
C LYS A 99 -16.87 -8.65 10.66
N ASN A 100 -17.85 -8.69 11.56
CA ASN A 100 -17.99 -7.71 12.65
C ASN A 100 -16.80 -7.75 13.61
N LYS A 101 -16.28 -8.94 13.93
CA LYS A 101 -15.11 -9.07 14.81
C LYS A 101 -13.81 -8.60 14.16
N TYR A 102 -13.61 -8.88 12.87
CA TYR A 102 -12.28 -8.81 12.26
C TYR A 102 -12.10 -7.75 11.17
N THR A 103 -13.15 -7.10 10.67
CA THR A 103 -12.99 -6.06 9.62
C THR A 103 -12.22 -4.81 10.07
N GLY A 104 -11.84 -4.69 11.35
CA GLY A 104 -11.07 -3.52 11.82
C GLY A 104 -11.81 -2.19 11.63
N THR A 105 -13.11 -2.23 11.30
CA THR A 105 -13.96 -1.05 11.12
C THR A 105 -14.63 -0.60 12.42
N GLY A 106 -14.50 -1.39 13.49
CA GLY A 106 -15.01 -1.05 14.82
C GLY A 106 -14.33 0.19 15.40
N LEU A 107 -15.03 0.85 16.33
CA LEU A 107 -14.56 2.08 17.00
C LEU A 107 -13.12 1.94 17.51
N THR A 108 -12.78 0.82 18.15
CA THR A 108 -11.43 0.55 18.68
C THR A 108 -10.36 0.58 17.60
N ALA A 109 -10.58 -0.06 16.46
CA ALA A 109 -9.61 -0.11 15.38
C ALA A 109 -9.48 1.25 14.67
N ARG A 110 -10.58 2.00 14.54
CA ARG A 110 -10.55 3.40 14.08
C ARG A 110 -9.75 4.28 15.04
N SER A 111 -9.99 4.19 16.34
CA SER A 111 -9.27 4.95 17.37
C SER A 111 -7.78 4.62 17.38
N VAL A 112 -7.41 3.34 17.30
CA VAL A 112 -6.00 2.92 17.23
C VAL A 112 -5.33 3.39 15.94
N ALA A 113 -6.00 3.29 14.79
CA ALA A 113 -5.46 3.77 13.53
C ALA A 113 -5.25 5.29 13.54
N LEU A 114 -6.21 6.03 14.11
CA LEU A 114 -6.12 7.48 14.26
C LEU A 114 -5.01 7.88 15.23
N ASP A 115 -4.90 7.21 16.39
CA ASP A 115 -3.85 7.45 17.37
C ASP A 115 -2.45 7.23 16.75
N LEU A 116 -2.24 6.11 16.06
CA LEU A 116 -0.98 5.82 15.37
C LEU A 116 -0.65 6.86 14.30
N PHE A 117 -1.66 7.35 13.56
CA PHE A 117 -1.46 8.40 12.57
C PHE A 117 -1.14 9.75 13.24
N LEU A 118 -1.83 10.09 14.33
CA LEU A 118 -1.67 11.37 15.02
C LEU A 118 -0.37 11.45 15.84
N ASN A 119 0.15 10.33 16.35
CA ASN A 119 1.29 10.31 17.27
C ASN A 119 2.63 9.92 16.62
N ILE A 120 2.71 9.84 15.29
CA ILE A 120 4.01 9.69 14.61
C ILE A 120 4.94 10.86 14.96
N LYS A 121 6.14 10.52 15.43
CA LYS A 121 7.22 11.48 15.70
C LYS A 121 8.06 11.71 14.46
N PHE A 122 8.34 12.97 14.17
CA PHE A 122 9.32 13.34 13.16
C PHE A 122 10.74 13.03 13.66
N THR A 123 11.58 12.52 12.76
CA THR A 123 13.01 12.27 13.04
C THR A 123 13.86 12.75 11.87
N SER A 124 13.57 12.27 10.67
CA SER A 124 14.08 12.81 9.41
C SER A 124 13.02 12.67 8.32
N VAL A 125 13.14 13.41 7.22
CA VAL A 125 12.16 13.37 6.12
C VAL A 125 12.00 11.95 5.56
N ASN A 126 13.09 11.26 5.26
CA ASN A 126 13.04 9.89 4.72
C ASN A 126 12.40 8.89 5.69
N LYS A 127 12.77 8.94 6.98
CA LYS A 127 12.15 8.06 8.00
C LYS A 127 10.68 8.42 8.21
N PHE A 128 10.34 9.70 8.20
CA PHE A 128 8.97 10.16 8.36
C PHE A 128 8.06 9.66 7.24
N ILE A 129 8.47 9.78 5.97
CA ILE A 129 7.70 9.27 4.82
C ILE A 129 7.47 7.75 4.94
N ILE A 130 8.53 6.99 5.28
CA ILE A 130 8.45 5.54 5.45
C ILE A 130 7.51 5.20 6.62
N ASN A 131 7.68 5.87 7.75
CA ASN A 131 6.88 5.63 8.96
C ASN A 131 5.41 6.00 8.74
N MET A 132 5.11 7.05 7.97
CA MET A 132 3.73 7.49 7.74
C MET A 132 2.93 6.54 6.86
N ARG A 133 3.59 5.76 6.01
CA ARG A 133 2.92 4.81 5.10
C ARG A 133 2.08 3.78 5.86
N SER A 134 2.62 3.23 6.95
CA SER A 134 1.94 2.17 7.71
C SER A 134 0.66 2.68 8.42
N PRO A 135 0.67 3.80 9.17
CA PRO A 135 -0.56 4.35 9.74
C PRO A 135 -1.56 4.83 8.69
N ASN A 136 -1.11 5.36 7.55
CA ASN A 136 -2.03 5.70 6.45
C ASN A 136 -2.77 4.47 5.91
N GLN A 137 -2.06 3.35 5.75
CA GLN A 137 -2.70 2.08 5.38
C GLN A 137 -3.68 1.61 6.45
N LYS A 138 -3.32 1.72 7.73
CA LYS A 138 -4.22 1.37 8.84
C LYS A 138 -5.48 2.23 8.88
N LEU A 139 -5.39 3.53 8.60
CA LEU A 139 -6.57 4.40 8.48
C LEU A 139 -7.50 3.91 7.37
N ALA A 140 -6.95 3.59 6.19
CA ALA A 140 -7.73 3.08 5.07
C ALA A 140 -8.41 1.74 5.41
N LEU A 141 -7.67 0.81 6.02
CA LEU A 141 -8.21 -0.49 6.45
C LEU A 141 -9.30 -0.33 7.52
N ALA A 142 -9.15 0.62 8.44
CA ALA A 142 -10.15 0.91 9.46
C ALA A 142 -11.37 1.71 8.93
N SER A 143 -11.41 2.00 7.62
CA SER A 143 -12.41 2.85 6.97
C SER A 143 -12.48 4.26 7.59
N VAL A 144 -11.36 4.78 8.05
CA VAL A 144 -11.22 6.17 8.49
C VAL A 144 -10.84 7.02 7.28
N HIS A 145 -11.85 7.64 6.68
CA HIS A 145 -11.68 8.51 5.51
C HIS A 145 -11.38 9.93 5.96
N LEU A 146 -10.10 10.29 5.96
CA LEU A 146 -9.66 11.68 5.95
C LEU A 146 -9.53 12.14 4.50
N ASP A 147 -9.91 13.38 4.21
CA ASP A 147 -9.63 13.98 2.90
C ASP A 147 -8.10 14.07 2.66
N GLU A 148 -7.63 13.89 1.42
CA GLU A 148 -6.19 13.88 1.12
C GLU A 148 -5.51 15.22 1.45
N GLN A 149 -6.22 16.35 1.28
CA GLN A 149 -5.70 17.65 1.68
C GLN A 149 -5.60 17.73 3.21
N VAL A 150 -6.59 17.19 3.92
CA VAL A 150 -6.58 17.12 5.39
C VAL A 150 -5.45 16.20 5.89
N LYS A 151 -5.22 15.04 5.26
CA LYS A 151 -4.09 14.16 5.60
C LYS A 151 -2.76 14.86 5.38
N THR A 152 -2.62 15.53 4.24
CA THR A 152 -1.41 16.28 3.90
C THR A 152 -1.17 17.38 4.92
N LEU A 153 -2.18 18.18 5.25
CA LEU A 153 -2.10 19.22 6.28
C LEU A 153 -1.72 18.64 7.65
N LEU A 154 -2.34 17.53 8.07
CA LEU A 154 -2.01 16.84 9.32
C LEU A 154 -0.58 16.30 9.33
N MET A 155 -0.09 15.81 8.18
CA MET A 155 1.29 15.37 8.02
C MET A 155 2.27 16.55 8.10
N LEU A 156 1.96 17.67 7.45
CA LEU A 156 2.78 18.89 7.47
C LEU A 156 2.86 19.50 8.86
N LYS A 157 1.77 19.46 9.65
CA LYS A 157 1.76 19.90 11.06
C LYS A 157 2.70 19.11 11.97
N LYS A 158 3.15 17.92 11.56
CA LYS A 158 4.10 17.08 12.33
C LYS A 158 5.55 17.45 12.06
N LEU A 159 5.82 18.26 11.03
CA LEU A 159 7.16 18.68 10.70
C LEU A 159 7.61 19.77 11.68
N PRO A 160 8.89 19.80 12.07
CA PRO A 160 9.41 20.88 12.90
C PRO A 160 9.29 22.23 12.18
N SER A 161 9.21 23.32 12.96
CA SER A 161 8.86 24.67 12.49
C SER A 161 9.73 25.19 11.35
N ASN A 162 11.00 24.76 11.26
CA ASN A 162 11.91 25.14 10.19
C ASN A 162 11.46 24.66 8.79
N TYR A 163 10.68 23.57 8.71
CA TYR A 163 10.08 23.09 7.46
C TYR A 163 8.75 23.78 7.14
N VAL A 164 8.06 24.31 8.16
CA VAL A 164 6.76 24.99 8.01
C VAL A 164 6.95 26.41 7.48
N ILE A 165 8.03 27.09 7.88
CA ILE A 165 8.38 28.44 7.39
C ILE A 165 8.62 28.45 5.87
N GLN A 166 9.11 27.35 5.29
CA GLN A 166 9.29 27.22 3.84
C GLN A 166 7.99 27.01 3.06
N ASN A 167 6.87 26.70 3.72
CA ASN A 167 5.61 26.31 3.07
C ASN A 167 4.46 27.32 3.28
N GLU A 168 4.69 28.50 3.86
CA GLU A 168 3.69 29.58 4.06
C GLU A 168 2.38 29.18 4.78
N LEU A 169 2.31 28.01 5.45
CA LEU A 169 1.06 27.50 6.02
C LEU A 169 0.73 28.03 7.43
N ASN A 170 1.59 28.85 8.02
CA ASN A 170 1.32 29.54 9.29
C ASN A 170 2.28 30.74 9.44
N MET A 171 1.78 31.95 9.21
CA MET A 171 2.39 33.16 9.78
C MET A 171 1.32 33.94 10.55
N PRO A 172 1.44 34.09 11.88
CA PRO A 172 1.03 35.32 12.51
C PRO A 172 1.98 36.41 11.99
N ASN A 173 1.43 37.48 11.44
CA ASN A 173 2.19 38.61 10.91
C ASN A 173 3.13 39.18 11.97
N THR A 174 4.43 38.87 11.89
CA THR A 174 5.45 39.68 12.55
C THR A 174 6.76 39.64 11.77
N SER A 175 7.03 40.79 11.14
CA SER A 175 8.30 41.34 10.63
C SER A 175 9.51 40.42 10.46
N LEU A 176 9.92 40.32 9.19
CA LEU A 176 11.29 40.28 8.67
C LEU A 176 12.39 40.52 9.73
N ASP A 177 13.14 39.45 10.05
CA ASP A 177 14.61 39.43 10.03
C ASP A 177 15.11 38.09 10.63
N SER A 178 15.68 37.22 9.81
CA SER A 178 16.92 36.50 10.15
C SER A 178 17.29 35.46 9.09
N THR A 179 18.40 35.79 8.45
CA THR A 179 19.34 34.96 7.71
C THR A 179 19.56 33.58 8.34
N CYS A 180 19.34 32.50 7.59
CA CYS A 180 20.07 31.25 7.83
C CYS A 180 20.17 30.42 6.53
N SER A 181 21.40 30.34 6.03
CA SER A 181 21.82 29.44 4.95
C SER A 181 21.67 27.97 5.35
N SER A 182 21.08 27.13 4.50
CA SER A 182 21.82 26.07 3.78
C SER A 182 20.87 25.03 3.14
N GLU A 183 21.30 24.59 1.95
CA GLU A 183 20.98 23.36 1.20
C GLU A 183 19.53 23.07 0.79
N GLN A 184 19.17 23.64 -0.37
CA GLN A 184 18.03 23.22 -1.17
C GLN A 184 18.31 21.85 -1.83
N ILE A 185 17.74 20.78 -1.28
CA ILE A 185 17.57 19.51 -2.02
C ILE A 185 16.16 19.54 -2.63
N THR A 186 16.06 20.04 -3.86
CA THR A 186 14.84 19.94 -4.67
C THR A 186 14.64 18.49 -5.14
N LEU A 187 13.74 17.77 -4.47
CA LEU A 187 13.18 16.50 -4.94
C LEU A 187 12.06 16.79 -5.95
N TYR A 188 12.40 16.85 -7.24
CA TYR A 188 11.41 16.79 -8.32
C TYR A 188 11.31 15.38 -8.87
N THR A 189 10.25 14.66 -8.50
CA THR A 189 9.71 13.54 -9.28
C THR A 189 8.70 14.10 -10.30
N PRO A 190 8.83 13.79 -11.60
CA PRO A 190 7.87 14.23 -12.60
C PRO A 190 6.65 13.30 -12.60
N SER A 191 5.57 13.73 -11.96
CA SER A 191 4.24 13.14 -12.18
C SER A 191 3.64 13.74 -13.43
N ASN A 192 3.63 12.92 -14.48
CA ASN A 192 2.98 13.18 -15.74
C ASN A 192 1.45 12.99 -15.56
N SER A 193 0.64 14.03 -15.71
CA SER A 193 -0.61 14.00 -16.48
C SER A 193 -1.43 15.30 -16.35
N GLN A 194 -1.97 15.70 -17.52
CA GLN A 194 -3.06 16.66 -17.76
C GLN A 194 -2.71 18.15 -17.92
N LEU A 195 -2.12 18.44 -19.10
CA LEU A 195 -2.56 19.41 -20.11
C LEU A 195 -3.48 20.57 -19.65
N ASN A 196 -2.92 21.78 -19.61
CA ASN A 196 -3.63 23.03 -19.83
C ASN A 196 -2.79 23.90 -20.80
N PRO A 197 -3.32 24.46 -21.92
CA PRO A 197 -2.50 24.94 -23.04
C PRO A 197 -1.83 26.32 -22.90
N ASN A 198 -1.86 26.99 -21.74
CA ASN A 198 -1.52 28.42 -21.64
C ASN A 198 -0.42 28.78 -20.62
N SER A 199 0.72 28.07 -20.60
CA SER A 199 1.93 28.63 -19.99
C SER A 199 3.15 28.46 -20.89
N LYS A 200 3.84 29.57 -21.12
CA LYS A 200 5.01 29.68 -21.98
C LYS A 200 6.13 28.79 -21.45
N PHE A 201 6.45 27.71 -22.17
CA PHE A 201 7.62 26.87 -21.92
C PHE A 201 8.89 27.74 -21.98
N SER A 202 9.52 27.97 -20.83
CA SER A 202 10.90 28.40 -20.76
C SER A 202 11.77 27.25 -21.26
N LEU A 203 12.16 27.33 -22.54
CA LEU A 203 13.14 26.44 -23.15
C LEU A 203 14.37 26.38 -22.24
N LEU A 204 14.77 25.18 -21.80
CA LEU A 204 16.01 24.99 -21.05
C LEU A 204 17.17 25.34 -22.00
N VAL A 205 17.66 26.56 -21.88
CA VAL A 205 18.76 27.09 -22.67
C VAL A 205 20.06 26.57 -22.07
N CYS A 206 20.95 26.04 -22.92
CA CYS A 206 22.26 25.60 -22.47
C CYS A 206 23.02 26.82 -21.87
N PRO A 207 23.49 26.74 -20.61
CA PRO A 207 24.20 27.85 -19.96
C PRO A 207 25.54 28.17 -20.64
N HIS A 208 26.08 27.25 -21.44
CA HIS A 208 27.34 27.45 -22.16
C HIS A 208 27.17 28.19 -23.49
N CYS A 209 26.33 27.70 -24.41
CA CYS A 209 26.19 28.29 -25.75
C CYS A 209 24.92 29.11 -25.94
N LYS A 210 24.11 29.25 -24.89
CA LYS A 210 22.82 29.97 -24.88
C LYS A 210 21.84 29.51 -25.97
N LYS A 211 22.00 28.29 -26.49
CA LYS A 211 21.07 27.64 -27.43
C LYS A 211 20.19 26.62 -26.70
N PRO A 212 18.89 26.55 -27.03
CA PRO A 212 18.01 25.50 -26.50
C PRO A 212 18.27 24.15 -27.18
N GLY A 213 17.71 23.08 -26.61
CA GLY A 213 17.61 21.77 -27.29
C GLY A 213 18.74 20.76 -27.05
N HIS A 214 19.65 21.01 -26.11
CA HIS A 214 20.65 20.03 -25.68
C HIS A 214 21.04 20.21 -24.22
N ARG A 215 21.54 19.14 -23.59
CA ARG A 215 22.10 19.19 -22.24
C ARG A 215 23.52 19.78 -22.27
N PRO A 216 23.98 20.45 -21.20
CA PRO A 216 25.27 21.14 -21.17
C PRO A 216 26.46 20.22 -21.48
N HIS A 217 26.43 18.95 -21.07
CA HIS A 217 27.50 17.98 -21.34
C HIS A 217 27.71 17.71 -22.84
N ASN A 218 26.63 17.67 -23.63
CA ASN A 218 26.72 17.51 -25.08
C ASN A 218 27.26 18.77 -25.79
N CYS A 219 27.31 19.91 -25.08
CA CYS A 219 27.91 21.14 -25.59
C CYS A 219 29.45 21.07 -25.54
N TRP A 220 30.01 20.46 -24.50
CA TRP A 220 31.47 20.34 -24.29
C TRP A 220 32.15 19.46 -25.33
N VAL A 221 31.45 18.44 -25.84
CA VAL A 221 31.94 17.60 -26.95
C VAL A 221 32.27 18.43 -28.20
N LYS A 222 31.57 19.54 -28.43
CA LYS A 222 31.77 20.42 -29.60
C LYS A 222 32.75 21.57 -29.34
N TYR A 223 33.06 21.87 -28.08
CA TYR A 223 33.96 22.95 -27.64
C TYR A 223 34.81 22.49 -26.45
N PRO A 224 35.74 21.54 -26.66
CA PRO A 224 36.48 20.89 -25.57
C PRO A 224 37.43 21.85 -24.83
N ASP A 225 37.97 22.87 -25.53
CA ASP A 225 38.92 23.84 -24.97
C ASP A 225 38.31 24.77 -23.91
N LYS A 226 36.99 24.73 -23.75
CA LYS A 226 36.23 25.54 -22.77
C LYS A 226 35.57 24.69 -21.69
N ALA A 227 35.79 23.37 -21.71
CA ALA A 227 35.24 22.48 -20.71
C ALA A 227 35.92 22.74 -19.34
N PRO A 228 35.15 22.86 -18.25
CA PRO A 228 35.74 22.89 -16.92
C PRO A 228 36.46 21.56 -16.65
N ASN A 229 37.62 21.59 -15.98
CA ASN A 229 38.42 20.41 -15.60
C ASN A 229 37.73 19.54 -14.51
N THR A 230 36.45 19.24 -14.67
CA THR A 230 35.67 18.36 -13.81
C THR A 230 35.34 17.10 -14.58
N GLU A 231 35.43 15.94 -13.93
CA GLU A 231 35.18 14.63 -14.54
C GLU A 231 33.83 14.59 -15.26
N SER A 232 32.80 15.20 -14.67
CA SER A 232 31.44 15.33 -15.23
C SER A 232 31.35 16.11 -16.56
N ALA A 233 32.32 16.97 -16.87
CA ALA A 233 32.35 17.74 -18.11
C ALA A 233 32.91 16.94 -19.30
N HIS A 234 33.68 15.88 -19.02
CA HIS A 234 34.32 15.02 -20.01
C HIS A 234 33.63 13.66 -20.19
N LEU A 235 32.55 13.39 -19.45
CA LEU A 235 31.74 12.18 -19.64
C LEU A 235 30.99 12.25 -20.97
N THR A 236 31.39 11.42 -21.94
CA THR A 236 30.61 11.23 -23.16
C THR A 236 29.46 10.23 -22.90
N VAL A 237 28.40 10.31 -23.69
CA VAL A 237 27.22 9.41 -23.59
C VAL A 237 27.62 7.92 -23.69
N GLN A 238 28.75 7.63 -24.33
CA GLN A 238 29.27 6.27 -24.52
C GLN A 238 29.88 5.69 -23.23
N ASP A 239 30.46 6.53 -22.36
CA ASP A 239 31.05 6.11 -21.08
C ASP A 239 30.00 5.74 -20.04
N ASN A 240 28.83 6.39 -20.10
CA ASN A 240 27.68 6.08 -19.23
C ASN A 240 27.08 4.69 -19.53
N TYR A 241 27.09 4.27 -20.81
CA TYR A 241 26.58 2.97 -21.22
C TYR A 241 27.50 1.81 -20.79
N ASN A 242 28.82 2.05 -20.79
CA ASN A 242 29.81 1.06 -20.38
C ASN A 242 29.93 0.89 -18.86
N GLN A 243 29.53 1.90 -18.06
CA GLN A 243 29.45 1.78 -16.60
C GLN A 243 28.19 1.04 -16.13
N LEU A 244 27.07 1.15 -16.86
CA LEU A 244 25.83 0.41 -16.55
C LEU A 244 25.88 -1.08 -16.86
N THR A 245 26.85 -1.53 -17.69
CA THR A 245 26.99 -2.93 -18.12
C THR A 245 28.03 -3.73 -17.33
N LYS A 246 28.82 -3.09 -16.45
CA LYS A 246 29.89 -3.75 -15.66
C LYS A 246 29.59 -3.96 -14.16
N GLY A 247 28.34 -3.81 -13.72
CA GLY A 247 27.94 -4.03 -12.32
C GLY A 247 27.09 -5.29 -12.11
N HIS A 248 27.73 -6.38 -11.66
CA HIS A 248 27.15 -7.55 -10.96
C HIS A 248 26.23 -8.53 -11.74
N PHE A 249 26.85 -9.46 -12.46
CA PHE A 249 26.41 -10.87 -12.50
C PHE A 249 27.50 -11.74 -11.85
N THR A 250 27.50 -11.86 -10.52
CA THR A 250 28.22 -12.93 -9.83
C THR A 250 27.34 -14.19 -9.85
N ARG A 251 27.53 -14.99 -10.90
CA ARG A 251 27.04 -16.37 -10.99
C ARG A 251 27.83 -17.21 -10.00
N ALA A 252 27.17 -17.72 -8.96
CA ALA A 252 27.71 -18.74 -8.08
C ALA A 252 28.02 -19.99 -8.91
N LEU A 253 29.31 -20.30 -9.07
CA LEU A 253 29.78 -21.58 -9.59
C LEU A 253 30.29 -22.40 -8.41
N ASN A 254 29.67 -23.56 -8.25
CA ASN A 254 30.03 -24.63 -7.34
C ASN A 254 31.52 -25.01 -7.49
N THR A 255 32.23 -25.10 -6.37
CA THR A 255 33.51 -25.81 -6.29
C THR A 255 33.44 -26.83 -5.16
N THR A 256 33.22 -28.09 -5.54
CA THR A 256 33.55 -29.28 -4.75
C THR A 256 35.07 -29.42 -4.68
N PRO A 257 35.68 -29.76 -3.52
CA PRO A 257 37.11 -30.02 -3.44
C PRO A 257 37.47 -31.43 -3.95
N PRO A 258 38.69 -31.62 -4.49
CA PRO A 258 39.12 -32.86 -5.11
C PRO A 258 39.48 -33.93 -4.07
N GLN A 259 39.14 -35.18 -4.41
CA GLN A 259 39.72 -36.37 -3.82
C GLN A 259 41.19 -36.49 -4.22
N THR A 260 42.06 -36.73 -3.26
CA THR A 260 43.37 -37.35 -3.47
C THR A 260 43.46 -38.55 -2.54
N THR A 261 43.67 -39.70 -3.20
CA THR A 261 44.33 -40.96 -2.77
C THR A 261 44.85 -41.05 -1.35
#